data_AF-A0A352VNB1-F1
#
_entry.id   AF-A0A352VNB1-F1
#
_cell.length_a   1.000
_cell.length_b   1.000
_cell.length_c   1.000
_cell.angle_alpha   90.00
_cell.angle_beta   90.00
_cell.angle_gamma   90.00
#
_symmetry.space_group_name_H-M   'P 1'
#
loop_
_entity.id
_entity.type
_entity.pdbx_description
1 polymer ?
#
loop_
_entity_poly.entity_id
_entity_poly.type
_entity_poly.pdbx_seq_one_letter_code
_entity_poly.pdbx_strand_id
1 'polypeptide(L)'
;VLAWGAANASPTSLVSPSWLVVTYFLHTVGELCISPIGLSAITKLSPERRVGQMMGIWFVGAALGNLFAGLIGGSLESLEADTLFRTVAMIIGGAGIFALIVAPQVKKLMGSTR
;
A
#
# COMPACT_ATOMS: atom_id res chain seq x y z
N VAL A 1 -13.09 2.88 -0.53
CA VAL A 1 -13.94 3.21 0.64
C VAL A 1 -14.09 4.73 0.78
N LEU A 2 -13.02 5.48 1.08
CA LEU A 2 -13.12 6.94 1.21
C LEU A 2 -13.62 7.67 -0.03
N ALA A 3 -13.25 7.24 -1.24
CA ALA A 3 -13.78 7.83 -2.48
C ALA A 3 -15.32 7.76 -2.55
N TRP A 4 -15.92 6.65 -2.09
CA TRP A 4 -17.38 6.51 -2.03
C TRP A 4 -17.99 7.34 -0.90
N GLY A 5 -17.32 7.44 0.25
CA GLY A 5 -17.73 8.35 1.31
C GLY A 5 -17.73 9.81 0.85
N ALA A 6 -16.67 10.25 0.17
CA ALA A 6 -16.52 11.60 -0.34
C ALA A 6 -17.56 11.95 -1.42
N ALA A 7 -17.88 11.02 -2.33
CA ALA A 7 -18.90 11.23 -3.35
C ALA A 7 -20.32 11.43 -2.79
N ASN A 8 -20.59 10.94 -1.56
CA ASN A 8 -21.88 11.11 -0.89
C ASN A 8 -21.90 12.29 0.09
N ALA A 9 -20.77 12.98 0.29
CA ALA A 9 -20.69 14.14 1.17
C ALA A 9 -21.14 15.40 0.41
N SER A 10 -21.99 16.21 1.06
CA SER A 10 -22.34 17.54 0.56
C SER A 10 -22.32 18.56 1.70
N PRO A 11 -22.25 19.87 1.41
CA PRO A 11 -22.25 20.91 2.45
C PRO A 11 -23.45 20.85 3.40
N THR A 12 -24.58 20.29 2.93
CA THR A 12 -25.83 20.14 3.68
C THR A 12 -26.04 18.72 4.21
N SER A 13 -25.25 17.75 3.79
CA SER A 13 -25.35 16.35 4.22
C SER A 13 -23.97 15.79 4.56
N LEU A 14 -23.70 15.69 5.87
CA LEU A 14 -22.47 15.12 6.40
C LEU A 14 -22.52 13.59 6.34
N VAL A 15 -21.36 12.98 6.13
CA VAL A 15 -21.21 11.52 6.11
C VAL A 15 -20.83 10.97 7.48
N SER A 16 -21.21 9.72 7.74
CA SER A 16 -20.91 9.04 9.00
C SER A 16 -19.41 8.79 9.18
N PRO A 17 -18.86 8.88 10.41
CA PRO A 17 -17.48 8.48 10.72
C PRO A 17 -17.17 7.00 10.44
N SER A 18 -18.18 6.16 10.23
CA SER A 18 -18.02 4.73 9.92
C SER A 18 -17.14 4.48 8.68
N TRP A 19 -17.14 5.40 7.70
CA TRP A 19 -16.27 5.33 6.52
C TRP A 19 -14.77 5.34 6.88
N LEU A 20 -14.38 6.10 7.92
CA LEU A 20 -13.02 6.11 8.42
C LEU A 20 -12.70 4.78 9.11
N VAL A 21 -13.60 4.30 9.97
CA VAL A 21 -13.43 3.02 10.70
C VAL A 21 -13.16 1.88 9.72
N VAL A 22 -13.96 1.75 8.66
CA VAL A 22 -13.78 0.71 7.63
C VAL A 22 -12.46 0.90 6.88
N THR A 23 -12.09 2.14 6.56
CA THR A 23 -10.84 2.41 5.84
C THR A 23 -9.61 2.01 6.67
N TYR A 24 -9.55 2.43 7.93
CA TYR A 24 -8.46 2.06 8.82
C TYR A 24 -8.43 0.56 9.09
N PHE A 25 -9.60 -0.07 9.26
CA PHE A 25 -9.66 -1.52 9.39
C PHE A 25 -9.02 -2.23 8.19
N LEU A 26 -9.37 -1.85 6.96
CA LEU A 26 -8.80 -2.45 5.75
C LEU A 26 -7.30 -2.17 5.61
N HIS A 27 -6.83 -0.96 5.95
CA HIS A 27 -5.40 -0.64 5.97
C HIS A 27 -4.65 -1.56 6.93
N THR A 28 -5.12 -1.67 8.18
CA THR A 28 -4.48 -2.51 9.19
C THR A 28 -4.46 -3.98 8.77
N VAL A 29 -5.55 -4.50 8.20
CA VAL A 29 -5.58 -5.88 7.67
C VAL A 29 -4.53 -6.05 6.56
N GLY A 30 -4.42 -5.10 5.64
CA GLY A 30 -3.40 -5.11 4.60
C GLY A 30 -1.98 -5.10 5.17
N GLU A 31 -1.70 -4.26 6.16
CA GLU A 31 -0.41 -4.20 6.84
C GLU A 31 -0.06 -5.51 7.55
N LEU A 32 -1.05 -6.15 8.20
CA LEU A 32 -0.87 -7.45 8.84
C LEU A 32 -0.58 -8.57 7.84
N CYS A 33 -1.06 -8.47 6.60
CA CYS A 33 -0.70 -9.41 5.55
C CYS A 33 0.73 -9.18 5.03
N ILE A 34 1.15 -7.93 4.87
CA ILE A 34 2.43 -7.62 4.21
C ILE A 34 3.62 -7.70 5.16
N SER A 35 3.49 -7.15 6.38
CA SER A 35 4.64 -7.00 7.30
C SER A 35 5.28 -8.31 7.75
N PRO A 36 4.56 -9.35 8.23
CA PRO A 36 5.19 -10.61 8.65
C PRO A 36 5.71 -11.43 7.45
N ILE A 37 4.99 -11.41 6.33
CA ILE A 37 5.35 -12.17 5.13
C ILE A 37 6.58 -11.56 4.46
N GLY A 38 6.64 -10.22 4.35
CA GLY A 38 7.74 -9.49 3.74
C GLY A 38 9.06 -9.69 4.47
N LEU A 39 9.06 -9.53 5.80
CA LEU A 39 10.24 -9.77 6.62
C LEU A 39 10.71 -11.23 6.56
N SER A 40 9.79 -12.20 6.56
CA SER A 40 10.13 -13.62 6.41
C SER A 40 10.69 -13.95 5.03
N ALA A 41 10.16 -13.35 3.97
CA ALA A 41 10.67 -13.55 2.62
C ALA A 41 12.09 -13.00 2.46
N ILE A 42 12.37 -11.82 3.03
CA ILE A 42 13.70 -11.22 3.00
C ILE A 42 14.72 -12.13 3.70
N THR A 43 14.42 -12.70 4.87
CA THR A 43 15.37 -13.62 5.51
C THR A 43 15.57 -14.91 4.72
N LYS A 44 14.50 -15.53 4.22
CA LYS A 44 14.56 -16.82 3.52
C LYS A 44 15.22 -16.77 2.14
N LEU A 45 15.03 -15.68 1.40
CA LEU A 45 15.57 -15.52 0.03
C LEU A 45 16.95 -14.85 0.01
N SER A 46 17.43 -14.37 1.16
CA SER A 46 18.74 -13.72 1.25
C SER A 46 19.89 -14.72 1.22
N PRO A 47 21.03 -14.37 0.61
CA PRO A 47 22.27 -15.10 0.82
C PRO A 47 22.65 -15.11 2.30
N GLU A 48 23.06 -16.26 2.85
CA GLU A 48 23.35 -16.45 4.29
C GLU A 48 24.28 -15.38 4.87
N ARG A 49 25.29 -14.96 4.09
CA ARG A 49 26.29 -13.96 4.52
C ARG A 49 25.84 -12.51 4.41
N ARG A 50 24.65 -12.22 3.86
CA ARG A 50 24.17 -10.86 3.54
C ARG A 50 22.76 -10.54 4.06
N VAL A 51 22.20 -11.37 4.93
CA VAL A 51 20.84 -11.17 5.49
C VAL A 51 20.66 -9.76 6.08
N GLY A 52 21.64 -9.25 6.83
CA GLY A 52 21.59 -7.91 7.41
C GLY A 52 21.53 -6.78 6.36
N GLN A 53 22.24 -6.93 5.24
CA GLN A 53 22.21 -5.94 4.15
C GLN A 53 20.86 -5.97 3.42
N MET A 54 20.30 -7.16 3.20
CA MET A 54 18.99 -7.33 2.56
C MET A 54 17.85 -6.80 3.43
N MET A 55 17.95 -6.93 4.75
CA MET A 55 17.05 -6.23 5.67
C MET A 55 17.18 -4.71 5.60
N GLY A 56 18.39 -4.18 5.42
CA GLY A 56 18.60 -2.76 5.12
C GLY A 56 17.86 -2.32 3.86
N ILE A 57 17.92 -3.11 2.79
CA ILE A 57 17.20 -2.84 1.53
C ILE A 57 15.68 -2.83 1.73
N TRP A 58 15.13 -3.73 2.55
CA TRP A 58 13.71 -3.73 2.91
C TRP A 58 13.27 -2.40 3.55
N PHE A 59 14.02 -1.92 4.55
CA PHE A 59 13.71 -0.64 5.20
C PHE A 59 13.92 0.57 4.30
N VAL A 60 14.95 0.55 3.44
CA VAL A 60 15.13 1.59 2.41
C VAL A 60 13.94 1.63 1.45
N GLY A 61 13.43 0.46 1.03
CA GLY A 61 12.21 0.37 0.22
C GLY A 61 11.00 1.00 0.92
N ALA A 62 10.81 0.71 2.21
CA ALA A 62 9.74 1.32 3.01
C ALA A 62 9.90 2.85 3.14
N ALA A 63 11.12 3.33 3.38
CA ALA A 63 11.42 4.76 3.46
C ALA A 63 11.14 5.49 2.14
N LEU A 64 11.57 4.91 1.01
CA LEU A 64 11.28 5.45 -0.31
C LEU A 64 9.78 5.43 -0.62
N GLY A 65 9.05 4.38 -0.22
CA GLY A 65 7.59 4.33 -0.35
C GLY A 65 6.90 5.48 0.38
N ASN A 66 7.32 5.77 1.62
CA ASN A 66 6.81 6.91 2.39
C ASN A 66 7.17 8.25 1.74
N LEU A 67 8.39 8.39 1.21
CA LEU A 67 8.80 9.59 0.48
C LEU A 67 7.92 9.83 -0.76
N PHE A 68 7.71 8.79 -1.60
CA PHE A 68 6.84 8.89 -2.77
C PHE A 68 5.39 9.20 -2.38
N ALA A 69 4.87 8.58 -1.32
CA ALA A 69 3.54 8.88 -0.81
C ALA A 69 3.42 10.34 -0.39
N GLY A 70 4.44 10.90 0.27
CA GLY A 70 4.48 12.32 0.65
C GLY A 70 4.54 13.27 -0.55
N LEU A 71 5.41 13.00 -1.53
CA LEU A 71 5.56 13.84 -2.73
C LEU A 71 4.29 13.84 -3.59
N ILE A 72 3.70 12.65 -3.82
CA ILE A 72 2.45 12.51 -4.56
C ILE A 72 1.30 13.12 -3.76
N GLY A 73 1.22 12.85 -2.46
CA GLY A 73 0.19 13.39 -1.58
C GLY A 73 0.17 14.92 -1.55
N GLY A 74 1.33 15.56 -1.41
CA GLY A 74 1.43 17.03 -1.43
C GLY A 74 1.04 17.65 -2.77
N SER A 75 1.21 16.92 -3.88
CA SER A 75 0.77 17.38 -5.20
C SER A 75 -0.76 17.30 -5.40
N LEU A 76 -1.46 16.50 -4.58
CA LEU A 76 -2.89 16.26 -4.67
C LEU A 76 -3.71 17.05 -3.64
N GLU A 77 -3.08 17.74 -2.70
CA GLU A 77 -3.74 18.43 -1.57
C GLU A 77 -4.69 19.55 -2.01
N SER A 78 -4.43 20.19 -3.15
CA SER A 78 -5.26 21.28 -3.68
C SER A 78 -6.54 20.81 -4.38
N LEU A 79 -6.74 19.50 -4.56
CA LEU A 79 -7.91 18.93 -5.21
C LEU A 79 -9.10 18.83 -4.27
N GLU A 80 -10.31 18.93 -4.82
CA GLU A 80 -11.53 18.64 -4.06
C GLU A 80 -11.53 17.19 -3.54
N ALA A 81 -12.12 16.98 -2.36
CA ALA A 81 -12.07 15.71 -1.64
C ALA A 81 -12.52 14.50 -2.49
N ASP A 82 -13.60 14.63 -3.28
CA ASP A 82 -14.06 13.56 -4.17
C ASP A 82 -12.97 13.17 -5.18
N THR A 83 -12.42 14.15 -5.89
CA THR A 83 -11.40 13.93 -6.91
C THR A 83 -10.09 13.42 -6.30
N LEU A 84 -9.71 13.94 -5.13
CA LEU A 84 -8.53 13.51 -4.37
C LEU A 84 -8.63 12.01 -4.02
N PHE A 85 -9.68 11.61 -3.31
CA PHE A 85 -9.82 10.22 -2.85
C PHE A 85 -10.04 9.26 -4.02
N ARG A 86 -10.70 9.68 -5.09
CA ARG A 86 -10.87 8.87 -6.31
C ARG A 86 -9.53 8.65 -7.03
N THR A 87 -8.71 9.70 -7.15
CA THR A 87 -7.38 9.61 -7.77
C THR A 87 -6.46 8.69 -6.97
N VAL A 88 -6.43 8.86 -5.64
CA VAL A 88 -5.66 7.97 -4.75
C VAL A 88 -6.13 6.51 -4.86
N ALA A 89 -7.44 6.28 -4.90
CA ALA A 89 -7.99 4.94 -5.07
C ALA A 89 -7.59 4.29 -6.41
N MET A 90 -7.54 5.06 -7.50
CA MET A 90 -7.07 4.56 -8.80
C MET A 90 -5.57 4.24 -8.80
N ILE A 91 -4.74 5.08 -8.18
CA ILE A 91 -3.29 4.85 -8.10
C ILE A 91 -3.01 3.56 -7.31
N ILE A 92 -3.59 3.42 -6.11
CA ILE A 92 -3.38 2.25 -5.26
C ILE A 92 -4.00 0.99 -5.89
N GLY A 93 -5.21 1.11 -6.45
CA GLY A 93 -5.86 0.01 -7.16
C GLY A 93 -5.04 -0.47 -8.37
N GLY A 94 -4.51 0.45 -9.17
CA GLY A 94 -3.63 0.14 -10.29
C GLY A 94 -2.33 -0.53 -9.85
N ALA A 95 -1.69 -0.03 -8.79
CA ALA A 95 -0.49 -0.64 -8.22
C ALA A 95 -0.78 -2.07 -7.69
N GLY A 96 -1.94 -2.29 -7.07
CA GLY A 96 -2.37 -3.61 -6.60
C GLY A 96 -2.60 -4.59 -7.76
N ILE A 97 -3.28 -4.16 -8.83
CA ILE A 97 -3.48 -4.99 -10.03
C ILE A 97 -2.13 -5.33 -10.68
N PHE A 98 -1.24 -4.34 -10.81
CA PHE A 98 0.10 -4.55 -11.33
C PHE A 98 0.88 -5.57 -10.49
N ALA A 99 0.82 -5.48 -9.15
CA ALA A 99 1.43 -6.44 -8.26
C ALA A 99 0.87 -7.87 -8.45
N LEU A 100 -0.44 -8.01 -8.67
CA LEU A 100 -1.06 -9.32 -8.96
C LEU A 100 -0.60 -9.92 -10.28
N ILE A 101 -0.41 -9.08 -11.31
CA ILE A 101 0.10 -9.53 -12.62
C ILE A 101 1.57 -9.99 -12.50
N VAL A 102 2.38 -9.32 -11.68
CA VAL A 102 3.79 -9.64 -11.46
C VAL A 102 3.98 -10.80 -10.47
N ALA A 103 3.04 -11.02 -9.55
CA ALA A 103 3.08 -12.08 -8.54
C ALA A 103 3.46 -13.49 -9.07
N PRO A 104 2.89 -14.02 -10.18
CA PRO A 104 3.27 -15.34 -10.69
C PRO A 104 4.74 -15.41 -11.13
N GLN A 105 5.29 -14.31 -11.66
CA GLN A 105 6.69 -14.25 -12.08
C GLN A 105 7.62 -14.26 -10.87
N VAL A 106 7.30 -13.47 -9.84
CA VAL A 106 8.06 -13.45 -8.58
C VAL A 106 8.05 -14.83 -7.94
N LYS A 107 6.89 -15.48 -7.86
CA LYS A 107 6.77 -16.85 -7.32
C LYS A 107 7.63 -17.85 -8.09
N LYS A 108 7.74 -17.73 -9.41
CA LYS A 108 8.60 -18.60 -10.23
C LYS A 108 10.09 -18.39 -9.92
N LEU A 109 10.50 -17.16 -9.64
CA LEU A 109 11.89 -16.80 -9.33
C LEU A 109 12.32 -17.23 -7.93
N MET A 110 11.38 -17.37 -6.98
CA MET A 110 11.68 -17.82 -5.62
C MET A 110 12.19 -19.28 -5.55
N GLY A 111 12.05 -20.07 -6.62
CA GLY A 111 12.52 -21.45 -6.69
C GLY A 111 11.87 -22.34 -5.62
N SER A 112 12.29 -23.61 -5.51
CA SER A 112 11.74 -24.60 -4.57
C SER A 112 12.17 -24.35 -3.11
N THR A 113 12.13 -23.10 -2.64
CA THR A 113 12.29 -22.77 -1.22
C THR A 113 11.02 -23.21 -0.49
N ARG A 114 11.05 -24.47 -0.01
CA ARG A 114 10.05 -25.07 0.87
C ARG A 114 10.15 -24.47 2.27
#